data_AF-A0A7W1S364-F1
#
_entry.id   AF-A0A7W1S364-F1
#
_cell.length_a   1.000
_cell.length_b   1.000
_cell.length_c   1.000
_cell.angle_alpha   90.00
_cell.angle_beta   90.00
_cell.angle_gamma   90.00
#
_symmetry.space_group_name_H-M   'P 1'
#
loop_
_entity.id
_entity.type
_entity.pdbx_description
1 polymer ?
#
loop_
_entity_poly.entity_id
_entity_poly.type
_entity_poly.pdbx_seq_one_letter_code
_entity_poly.pdbx_strand_id
1 'polypeptide(L)'
;MYSTSQLASHFAVNAQTVKRYAEEFRDYLSPTATPEGGNTRRFTEDDVKVYDLIVRMKQDGKRFEQIHAALASGERGELPDFEIGSLTAAQSSAQLRLLKRVAELQTEVERLRGVDARLEEVREQLAEAKAEIKSLNREIGRLEAKHDE
;
A
#
# COMPACT_ATOMS: atom_id res chain seq x y z
N MET A 1 18.54 1.72 -12.70
CA MET A 1 18.66 0.44 -11.95
C MET A 1 17.27 -0.11 -11.66
N TYR A 2 17.11 -1.43 -11.74
CA TYR A 2 15.85 -2.14 -11.67
C TYR A 2 15.85 -3.16 -10.52
N SER A 3 14.68 -3.47 -10.00
CA SER A 3 14.46 -4.48 -8.95
C SER A 3 13.96 -5.80 -9.53
N THR A 4 14.10 -6.89 -8.76
CA THR A 4 13.56 -8.21 -9.12
C THR A 4 12.06 -8.18 -9.42
N SER A 5 11.29 -7.36 -8.68
CA SER A 5 9.86 -7.17 -8.91
C SER A 5 9.58 -6.53 -10.27
N GLN A 6 10.35 -5.49 -10.64
CA GLN A 6 10.18 -4.81 -11.92
C GLN A 6 10.49 -5.74 -13.10
N LEU A 7 11.57 -6.52 -13.02
CA LEU A 7 11.90 -7.52 -14.05
C LEU A 7 10.82 -8.60 -14.16
N ALA A 8 10.34 -9.10 -13.01
CA ALA A 8 9.29 -10.12 -12.96
C ALA A 8 8.00 -9.65 -13.66
N SER A 9 7.53 -8.45 -13.32
CA SER A 9 6.34 -7.86 -13.94
C SER A 9 6.54 -7.59 -15.43
N HIS A 10 7.70 -7.07 -15.82
CA HIS A 10 7.97 -6.68 -17.20
C HIS A 10 8.06 -7.90 -18.14
N PHE A 11 8.83 -8.92 -17.75
CA PHE A 11 9.00 -10.13 -18.57
C PHE A 11 7.91 -11.17 -18.36
N ALA A 12 6.84 -10.84 -17.62
CA ALA A 12 5.75 -11.75 -17.25
C ALA A 12 6.23 -13.09 -16.65
N VAL A 13 7.32 -13.04 -15.85
CA VAL A 13 7.88 -14.19 -15.14
C VAL A 13 7.75 -14.00 -13.63
N ASN A 14 7.70 -15.09 -12.87
CA ASN A 14 7.68 -14.96 -11.41
C ASN A 14 9.07 -14.55 -10.86
N ALA A 15 9.07 -13.93 -9.66
CA ALA A 15 10.31 -13.45 -9.03
C ALA A 15 11.33 -14.57 -8.73
N GLN A 16 10.89 -15.83 -8.56
CA GLN A 16 11.79 -16.96 -8.38
C GLN A 16 12.52 -17.32 -9.68
N THR A 17 11.85 -17.19 -10.82
CA THR A 17 12.45 -17.40 -12.15
C THR A 17 13.51 -16.35 -12.42
N VAL A 18 13.25 -15.09 -12.05
CA VAL A 18 14.27 -14.03 -12.10
C VAL A 18 15.47 -14.42 -11.22
N LYS A 19 15.27 -14.82 -9.96
CA LYS A 19 16.39 -15.24 -9.10
C LYS A 19 17.18 -16.41 -9.68
N ARG A 20 16.49 -17.42 -10.20
CA ARG A 20 17.11 -18.58 -10.84
C ARG A 20 17.94 -18.20 -12.05
N TYR A 21 17.43 -17.32 -12.93
CA TYR A 21 18.20 -16.83 -14.07
C TYR A 21 19.39 -15.97 -13.64
N ALA A 22 19.25 -15.15 -12.60
CA ALA A 22 20.37 -14.40 -12.05
C ALA A 22 21.49 -15.33 -11.53
N GLU A 23 21.14 -16.49 -10.99
CA GLU A 23 22.10 -17.48 -10.53
C GLU A 23 22.74 -18.26 -11.69
N GLU A 24 21.93 -18.71 -12.66
CA GLU A 24 22.38 -19.45 -13.85
C GLU A 24 23.32 -18.61 -14.74
N PHE A 25 22.95 -17.35 -14.99
CA PHE A 25 23.63 -16.46 -15.93
C PHE A 25 24.51 -15.41 -15.23
N ARG A 26 24.98 -15.71 -14.01
CA ARG A 26 25.78 -14.80 -13.17
C ARG A 26 26.96 -14.17 -13.91
N ASP A 27 27.63 -14.95 -14.76
CA ASP A 27 28.85 -14.52 -15.47
C ASP A 27 28.61 -13.41 -16.50
N TYR A 28 27.36 -13.19 -16.92
CA TYR A 28 26.99 -12.13 -17.85
C TYR A 28 26.26 -10.97 -17.19
N LEU A 29 26.10 -11.01 -15.87
CA LEU A 29 25.37 -10.00 -15.11
C LEU A 29 26.33 -9.18 -14.27
N SER A 30 25.87 -7.98 -13.90
CA SER A 30 26.59 -7.09 -13.01
C SER A 30 26.71 -7.68 -11.60
N PRO A 31 27.77 -7.33 -10.84
CA PRO A 31 27.90 -7.74 -9.44
C PRO A 31 26.70 -7.33 -8.57
N THR A 32 26.01 -6.25 -8.95
CA THR A 32 24.81 -5.76 -8.24
C THR A 32 23.58 -6.63 -8.50
N ALA A 33 23.52 -7.35 -9.63
CA ALA A 33 22.46 -8.30 -9.95
C ALA A 33 22.60 -9.62 -9.18
N THR A 34 23.84 -9.95 -8.79
CA THR A 34 24.19 -11.15 -7.99
C THR A 34 25.00 -10.78 -6.75
N PRO A 35 24.43 -10.02 -5.80
CA PRO A 35 25.17 -9.59 -4.64
C PRO A 35 25.43 -10.77 -3.70
N GLU A 36 26.61 -10.78 -3.08
CA GLU A 36 26.93 -11.74 -2.03
C GLU A 36 26.20 -11.35 -0.73
N GLY A 37 25.53 -12.33 -0.11
CA GLY A 37 24.96 -12.24 1.25
C GLY A 37 23.86 -11.20 1.47
N GLY A 38 22.60 -11.63 1.61
CA GLY A 38 21.47 -10.87 2.21
C GLY A 38 21.01 -9.58 1.51
N ASN A 39 21.81 -9.05 0.59
CA ASN A 39 21.58 -7.79 -0.10
C ASN A 39 20.51 -7.92 -1.19
N THR A 40 19.81 -6.82 -1.44
CA THR A 40 18.77 -6.77 -2.48
C THR A 40 19.40 -6.69 -3.87
N ARG A 41 19.00 -7.58 -4.78
CA ARG A 41 19.45 -7.58 -6.18
C ARG A 41 19.03 -6.30 -6.90
N ARG A 42 19.99 -5.67 -7.58
CA ARG A 42 19.78 -4.48 -8.43
C ARG A 42 20.33 -4.74 -9.82
N PHE A 43 19.48 -4.60 -10.82
CA PHE A 43 19.85 -4.84 -12.21
C PHE A 43 20.13 -3.50 -12.91
N THR A 44 21.20 -3.46 -13.68
CA THR A 44 21.55 -2.36 -14.58
C THR A 44 20.77 -2.49 -15.89
N GLU A 45 20.91 -1.52 -16.80
CA GLU A 45 20.30 -1.62 -18.14
C GLU A 45 20.90 -2.76 -18.96
N ASP A 46 22.20 -3.03 -18.81
CA ASP A 46 22.85 -4.14 -19.51
C ASP A 46 22.32 -5.50 -19.02
N ASP A 47 22.13 -5.63 -17.71
CA ASP A 47 21.50 -6.82 -17.11
C ASP A 47 20.11 -7.06 -17.70
N VAL A 48 19.35 -6.00 -17.94
CA VAL A 48 18.02 -6.16 -18.54
C VAL A 48 18.13 -6.71 -19.96
N LYS A 49 19.06 -6.20 -20.77
CA LYS A 49 19.25 -6.72 -22.13
C LYS A 49 19.64 -8.20 -22.12
N VAL A 50 20.42 -8.63 -21.12
CA VAL A 50 20.71 -10.05 -20.89
C VAL A 50 19.42 -10.81 -20.59
N TYR A 51 18.56 -10.29 -19.72
CA TYR A 51 17.26 -10.90 -19.40
C TYR A 51 16.31 -10.99 -20.59
N ASP A 52 16.23 -9.95 -21.41
CA ASP A 52 15.41 -9.93 -22.61
C ASP A 52 15.80 -11.07 -23.56
N LEU A 53 17.11 -11.23 -23.81
CA LEU A 53 17.63 -12.33 -24.60
C LEU A 53 17.28 -13.70 -23.99
N ILE A 54 17.50 -13.87 -22.68
CA ILE A 54 17.18 -15.12 -21.99
C ILE A 54 15.69 -15.46 -22.17
N VAL A 55 14.79 -14.51 -21.90
CA VAL A 55 13.34 -14.72 -21.95
C VAL A 55 12.91 -15.07 -23.38
N ARG A 56 13.36 -14.30 -24.38
CA ARG A 56 13.08 -14.55 -25.80
C ARG A 56 13.55 -15.95 -26.22
N MET A 57 14.80 -16.30 -25.95
CA MET A 57 15.33 -17.62 -26.30
C MET A 57 14.64 -18.76 -25.54
N LYS A 58 14.20 -18.52 -24.30
CA LYS A 58 13.41 -19.51 -23.54
C LYS A 58 12.01 -19.71 -24.12
N GLN A 59 11.37 -18.64 -24.61
CA GLN A 59 10.09 -18.75 -25.32
C GLN A 59 10.25 -19.53 -26.63
N ASP A 60 11.38 -19.36 -27.34
CA ASP A 60 11.74 -20.13 -28.53
C ASP A 60 12.15 -21.59 -28.24
N GLY A 61 12.02 -22.04 -26.99
CA GLY A 61 12.32 -23.41 -26.57
C GLY A 61 13.81 -23.75 -26.48
N LYS A 62 14.71 -22.75 -26.50
CA LYS A 62 16.16 -22.98 -26.39
C LYS A 62 16.55 -23.48 -24.99
N ARG A 63 17.64 -24.25 -24.96
CA ARG A 63 18.29 -24.75 -23.74
C ARG A 63 19.26 -23.70 -23.18
N PHE A 64 19.58 -23.78 -21.88
CA PHE A 64 20.47 -22.81 -21.25
C PHE A 64 21.86 -22.77 -21.90
N GLU A 65 22.43 -23.92 -22.28
CA GLU A 65 23.71 -23.99 -23.01
C GLU A 65 23.73 -23.12 -24.28
N GLN A 66 22.62 -23.10 -25.03
CA GLN A 66 22.50 -22.29 -26.24
C GLN A 66 22.42 -20.80 -25.92
N ILE A 67 21.81 -20.45 -24.78
CA ILE A 67 21.70 -19.08 -24.30
C ILE A 67 23.06 -18.59 -23.78
N HIS A 68 23.82 -19.43 -23.07
CA HIS A 68 25.21 -19.16 -22.69
C HIS A 68 26.08 -18.89 -23.92
N ALA A 69 25.95 -19.71 -24.98
CA ALA A 69 26.70 -19.51 -26.22
C ALA A 69 26.36 -18.16 -26.89
N ALA A 70 25.08 -17.79 -26.95
CA ALA A 70 24.65 -16.50 -27.47
C ALA A 70 25.21 -15.33 -26.65
N LEU A 71 25.07 -15.39 -25.32
CA LEU A 71 25.59 -14.36 -24.41
C LEU A 71 27.12 -14.23 -24.45
N ALA A 72 27.84 -15.34 -24.55
CA ALA A 72 29.30 -15.38 -24.68
C ALA A 72 29.77 -14.81 -26.02
N SER A 73 28.98 -14.94 -27.10
CA SER A 73 29.26 -14.31 -28.39
C SER A 73 29.03 -12.78 -28.40
N GLY A 74 28.51 -12.24 -27.30
CA GLY A 74 28.19 -10.81 -27.16
C GLY A 74 26.77 -10.46 -27.60
N GLU A 75 25.93 -11.44 -27.95
CA GLU A 75 24.52 -11.18 -28.23
C GLU A 75 23.84 -10.64 -26.97
N ARG A 76 23.02 -9.61 -27.13
CA ARG A 76 22.22 -8.97 -26.10
C ARG A 76 20.84 -8.70 -26.66
N GLY A 77 19.84 -8.71 -25.79
CA GLY A 77 18.48 -8.30 -26.14
C GLY A 77 18.36 -6.78 -26.25
N GLU A 78 17.13 -6.33 -26.46
CA GLU A 78 16.83 -4.91 -26.52
C GLU A 78 16.52 -4.40 -25.11
N LEU A 79 16.81 -3.13 -24.86
CA LEU A 79 16.36 -2.51 -23.61
C LEU A 79 14.86 -2.27 -23.78
N PRO A 80 14.00 -2.93 -23.00
CA PRO A 80 12.58 -2.68 -23.10
C PRO A 80 12.26 -1.28 -22.60
N ASP A 81 11.22 -0.70 -23.19
CA ASP A 81 10.66 0.55 -22.71
C ASP A 81 9.90 0.26 -21.40
N PHE A 82 10.65 0.21 -20.31
CA PHE A 82 10.04 0.04 -19.01
C PHE A 82 9.22 1.30 -18.70
N GLU A 83 7.94 1.14 -18.41
CA GLU A 83 7.16 2.20 -17.75
C GLU A 83 7.58 2.31 -16.26
N ILE A 84 8.86 2.62 -16.00
CA ILE A 84 9.51 2.56 -14.67
C ILE A 84 8.87 3.57 -13.70
N GLY A 85 8.34 4.68 -14.21
CA GLY A 85 7.75 5.74 -13.39
C GLY A 85 6.36 5.40 -12.83
N SER A 86 5.65 4.46 -13.44
CA SER A 86 4.24 4.20 -13.10
C SER A 86 4.09 3.51 -11.76
N LEU A 87 4.89 2.46 -11.47
CA LEU A 87 4.66 1.61 -10.31
C LEU A 87 5.07 2.26 -8.97
N THR A 88 6.21 2.95 -8.93
CA THR A 88 6.69 3.63 -7.72
C THR A 88 5.88 4.90 -7.43
N ALA A 89 5.57 5.71 -8.44
CA ALA A 89 4.70 6.88 -8.27
C ALA A 89 3.25 6.47 -7.93
N ALA A 90 2.72 5.40 -8.53
CA ALA A 90 1.40 4.88 -8.18
C ALA A 90 1.37 4.36 -6.73
N GLN A 91 2.41 3.63 -6.29
CA GLN A 91 2.55 3.22 -4.89
C GLN A 91 2.64 4.41 -3.94
N SER A 92 3.49 5.39 -4.24
CA SER A 92 3.59 6.63 -3.44
C SER A 92 2.27 7.41 -3.40
N SER A 93 1.54 7.48 -4.52
CA SER A 93 0.23 8.15 -4.58
C SER A 93 -0.86 7.38 -3.81
N ALA A 94 -0.82 6.05 -3.83
CA ALA A 94 -1.73 5.21 -3.05
C ALA A 94 -1.44 5.33 -1.55
N GLN A 95 -0.16 5.34 -1.16
CA GLN A 95 0.27 5.58 0.22
C GLN A 95 -0.22 6.94 0.73
N LEU A 96 -0.08 8.00 -0.08
CA LEU A 96 -0.52 9.35 0.27
C LEU A 96 -2.05 9.44 0.42
N ARG A 97 -2.80 8.79 -0.49
CA ARG A 97 -4.27 8.68 -0.38
C ARG A 97 -4.68 7.96 0.90
N LEU A 98 -3.99 6.88 1.26
CA LEU A 98 -4.28 6.13 2.48
C LEU A 98 -4.01 6.98 3.73
N LEU A 99 -2.88 7.68 3.78
CA LEU A 99 -2.54 8.57 4.90
C LEU A 99 -3.56 9.70 5.05
N LYS A 100 -3.97 10.32 3.93
CA LYS A 100 -5.04 11.34 3.95
C LYS A 100 -6.35 10.75 4.50
N ARG A 101 -6.70 9.53 4.08
CA ARG A 101 -7.91 8.86 4.58
C ARG A 101 -7.85 8.54 6.07
N VAL A 102 -6.68 8.13 6.57
CA VAL A 102 -6.46 7.91 8.01
C VAL A 102 -6.64 9.21 8.79
N ALA A 103 -6.05 10.32 8.31
CA ALA A 103 -6.21 11.62 8.95
C ALA A 103 -7.68 12.08 8.98
N GLU A 104 -8.40 11.96 7.85
CA GLU A 104 -9.84 12.27 7.79
C GLU A 104 -10.66 11.45 8.79
N LEU A 105 -10.39 10.14 8.87
CA LEU A 105 -11.08 9.25 9.82
C LEU A 105 -10.75 9.59 11.27
N GLN A 106 -9.51 10.00 11.57
CA GLN A 106 -9.12 10.44 12.91
C GLN A 106 -9.88 11.70 13.33
N THR A 107 -9.96 12.70 12.46
CA THR A 107 -10.75 13.91 12.71
C THR A 107 -12.23 13.59 12.92
N GLU A 108 -12.79 12.67 12.14
CA GLU A 108 -14.20 12.28 12.29
C GLU A 108 -14.45 11.54 13.61
N VAL A 109 -13.53 10.69 14.06
CA VAL A 109 -13.62 10.01 15.37
C VAL A 109 -13.60 11.03 16.50
N GLU A 110 -12.73 12.05 16.44
CA GLU A 110 -12.70 13.12 17.43
C GLU A 110 -14.00 13.93 17.45
N ARG A 111 -14.57 14.22 16.26
CA ARG A 111 -15.86 14.89 16.14
C ARG A 111 -16.99 14.09 16.78
N LEU A 112 -17.07 12.80 16.50
CA LEU A 112 -18.10 11.91 17.05
C LEU A 112 -18.01 11.82 18.58
N ARG A 113 -16.80 11.70 19.13
CA ARG A 113 -16.58 11.73 20.59
C ARG A 113 -17.08 13.03 21.23
N GLY A 114 -16.89 14.17 20.55
CA GLY A 114 -17.41 15.45 21.01
C GLY A 114 -18.94 15.54 20.97
N VAL A 115 -19.58 14.91 19.98
CA VAL A 115 -21.05 14.83 19.90
C VAL A 115 -21.60 13.97 21.02
N ASP A 116 -20.99 12.81 21.29
CA ASP A 116 -21.43 11.91 22.37
C ASP A 116 -21.35 12.61 23.74
N ALA A 117 -20.26 13.35 24.00
CA ALA A 117 -20.13 14.13 25.24
C ALA A 117 -21.25 15.18 25.40
N ARG A 118 -21.57 15.91 24.34
CA ARG A 118 -22.69 16.89 24.35
C ARG A 118 -24.05 16.22 24.50
N LEU A 119 -24.23 15.04 23.92
CA LEU A 119 -25.47 14.29 24.04
C LEU A 119 -25.73 13.89 25.50
N GLU A 120 -24.70 13.44 26.21
CA GLU A 120 -24.79 13.12 27.63
C GLU A 120 -25.09 14.37 28.48
N GLU A 121 -24.43 15.49 28.21
CA GLU A 121 -24.72 16.77 28.89
C GLU A 121 -26.19 17.20 28.69
N VAL A 122 -26.69 17.15 27.46
CA VAL A 122 -28.09 17.50 27.17
C VAL A 122 -29.07 16.51 27.83
N ARG A 123 -28.72 15.22 27.92
CA ARG A 123 -29.54 14.23 28.63
C ARG A 123 -29.63 14.52 30.12
N GLU A 124 -28.53 14.93 30.73
CA GLU A 124 -28.49 15.30 32.15
C GLU A 124 -29.33 16.55 32.41
N GLN A 125 -29.16 17.62 31.62
CA GLN A 125 -29.98 18.83 31.70
C GLN A 125 -31.47 18.54 31.51
N LEU A 126 -31.82 17.65 30.57
CA LEU A 126 -33.21 17.25 30.35
C LEU A 126 -33.79 16.50 31.54
N ALA A 127 -32.99 15.65 32.21
CA ALA A 127 -33.42 14.94 33.41
C ALA A 127 -33.66 15.90 34.57
N GLU A 128 -32.78 16.88 34.76
CA GLU A 128 -32.88 17.92 35.78
C GLU A 128 -34.12 18.81 35.56
N ALA A 129 -34.30 19.35 34.35
CA ALA A 129 -35.46 20.16 34.00
C ALA A 129 -36.79 19.39 34.19
N LYS A 130 -36.82 18.09 33.85
CA LYS A 130 -38.00 17.24 34.10
C LYS A 130 -38.27 17.05 35.60
N ALA A 131 -37.23 16.92 36.42
CA ALA A 131 -37.37 16.83 37.87
C ALA A 131 -37.91 18.14 38.47
N GLU A 132 -37.42 19.27 37.99
CA GLU A 132 -37.86 20.60 38.41
C GLU A 132 -39.33 20.85 38.05
N ILE A 133 -39.73 20.59 36.80
CA ILE A 133 -41.15 20.68 36.37
C ILE A 133 -42.04 19.82 37.26
N LYS A 134 -41.61 18.60 37.58
CA LYS A 134 -42.37 17.71 38.47
C LYS A 134 -42.50 18.27 39.89
N SER A 135 -41.46 18.94 40.41
CA SER A 135 -41.51 19.59 41.72
C SER A 135 -42.46 20.78 41.72
N LEU A 136 -42.31 21.67 40.73
CA LEU A 136 -43.16 22.86 40.58
C LEU A 136 -44.64 22.49 40.41
N ASN A 137 -44.95 21.49 39.59
CA ASN A 137 -46.33 21.00 39.43
C ASN A 137 -46.94 20.50 40.76
N ARG A 138 -46.14 19.87 41.63
CA ARG A 138 -46.60 19.46 42.97
C ARG A 138 -46.80 20.63 43.91
N GLU A 139 -46.04 21.70 43.74
CA GLU A 139 -46.19 22.92 44.54
C GLU A 139 -47.41 23.72 44.11
N ILE A 140 -47.61 23.89 42.79
CA ILE A 140 -48.81 24.50 42.21
C ILE A 140 -50.06 23.77 42.72
N GLY A 141 -50.12 22.44 42.60
CA GLY A 141 -51.29 21.68 43.08
C GLY A 141 -51.53 21.81 44.60
N ARG A 142 -50.48 22.04 45.40
CA ARG A 142 -50.62 22.32 46.84
C ARG A 142 -51.13 23.72 47.13
N LEU A 143 -50.75 24.70 46.32
CA LEU A 143 -51.20 26.09 46.45
C LEU A 143 -52.64 26.26 45.97
N GLU A 144 -53.02 25.61 44.88
CA GLU A 144 -54.40 25.59 44.38
C GLU A 144 -55.36 25.00 45.42
N ALA A 145 -55.01 23.86 46.02
CA ALA A 145 -55.84 23.23 47.07
C ALA A 145 -56.04 24.12 48.32
N LYS A 146 -55.08 24.99 48.65
CA LYS A 146 -55.20 25.95 49.78
C LYS A 146 -56.04 27.18 49.45
N HIS A 147 -56.26 27.47 48.17
CA HIS A 147 -56.97 28.65 47.72
C HIS A 147 -58.47 28.38 47.51
N ASP A 148 -58.85 27.09 47.44
CA ASP A 148 -60.23 26.60 47.30
C ASP A 148 -60.91 26.22 48.64
N GLU A 149 -60.20 26.32 49.78
CA GLU A 149 -60.72 26.20 51.16
C GLU A 149 -61.10 27.57 51.76
#